data_AF-R5BHA4-F1
#
_entry.id   AF-R5BHA4-F1
#
_cell.length_a   1.000
_cell.length_b   1.000
_cell.length_c   1.000
_cell.angle_alpha   90.00
_cell.angle_beta   90.00
_cell.angle_gamma   90.00
#
_symmetry.space_group_name_H-M   'P 1'
#
loop_
_entity.id
_entity.type
_entity.pdbx_description
1 polymer ?
#
loop_
_entity_poly.entity_id
_entity_poly.type
_entity_poly.pdbx_seq_one_letter_code
_entity_poly.pdbx_strand_id
1 'polypeptide(L)'
;MSKYSKENERITKIFKWTVIITVLLIIALTIYSCAAGQQAEELKEPEPLIIEIPERETEGSVTVYTSDGAVYGFYGDIKIINDGTDGNQITIELYGWLVGEYQHGEPEYKEEKAL
;
A
#
# COMPACT_ATOMS: atom_id res chain seq x y z
N MET A 1 -64.58 -49.21 27.00
CA MET A 1 -63.39 -48.51 26.43
C MET A 1 -62.80 -47.64 27.55
N SER A 2 -61.65 -48.05 28.08
CA SER A 2 -61.10 -47.59 29.37
C SER A 2 -60.68 -46.11 29.35
N LYS A 3 -60.92 -45.39 30.46
CA LYS A 3 -60.46 -44.01 30.74
C LYS A 3 -59.00 -43.80 30.34
N TYR A 4 -58.19 -44.84 30.51
CA TYR A 4 -56.77 -44.92 30.16
C TYR A 4 -56.45 -44.70 28.66
N SER A 5 -57.34 -45.11 27.74
CA SER A 5 -57.12 -44.96 26.30
C SER A 5 -57.32 -43.51 25.83
N LYS A 6 -58.32 -42.81 26.39
CA LYS A 6 -58.60 -41.40 26.05
C LYS A 6 -57.53 -40.46 26.60
N GLU A 7 -56.93 -40.80 27.75
CA GLU A 7 -55.87 -40.02 28.38
C GLU A 7 -54.55 -40.11 27.58
N ASN A 8 -54.21 -41.30 27.08
CA ASN A 8 -53.04 -41.51 26.20
C ASN A 8 -53.19 -40.81 24.84
N GLU A 9 -54.41 -40.75 24.29
CA GLU A 9 -54.70 -40.00 23.05
C GLU A 9 -54.54 -38.48 23.25
N ARG A 10 -54.92 -37.96 24.43
CA ARG A 10 -54.72 -36.55 24.78
C ARG A 10 -53.24 -36.22 24.98
N ILE A 11 -52.52 -37.07 25.70
CA ILE A 11 -51.08 -36.91 25.95
C ILE A 11 -50.31 -36.92 24.61
N THR A 12 -50.59 -37.86 23.72
CA THR A 12 -49.94 -37.91 22.39
C THR A 12 -50.30 -36.72 21.50
N LYS A 13 -51.52 -36.19 21.58
CA LYS A 13 -51.91 -34.94 20.89
C LYS A 13 -51.13 -33.73 21.42
N ILE A 14 -50.99 -33.62 22.74
CA ILE A 14 -50.20 -32.56 23.39
C ILE A 14 -48.75 -32.66 22.95
N PHE A 15 -48.11 -33.83 23.06
CA PHE A 15 -46.73 -34.03 22.62
C PHE A 15 -46.53 -33.70 21.13
N LYS A 16 -47.46 -34.08 20.25
CA LYS A 16 -47.40 -33.71 18.82
C LYS A 16 -47.46 -32.19 18.62
N TRP A 17 -48.36 -31.50 19.32
CA TRP A 17 -48.46 -30.04 19.27
C TRP A 17 -47.22 -29.36 19.84
N THR A 18 -46.66 -29.86 20.94
CA THR A 18 -45.43 -29.33 21.53
C THR A 18 -44.25 -29.41 20.55
N VAL A 19 -44.11 -30.54 19.84
CA VAL A 19 -43.06 -30.73 18.81
C VAL A 19 -43.26 -29.78 17.63
N ILE A 20 -44.50 -29.55 17.19
CA ILE A 20 -44.78 -28.62 16.09
C ILE A 20 -44.41 -27.17 16.49
N ILE A 21 -44.77 -26.76 17.71
CA ILE A 21 -44.49 -25.42 18.23
C ILE A 21 -42.98 -25.19 18.38
N THR A 22 -42.23 -26.17 18.88
CA THR A 22 -40.77 -26.04 19.01
C THR A 22 -40.09 -25.95 17.65
N VAL A 23 -40.53 -26.71 16.65
CA VAL A 23 -40.02 -26.61 15.27
C VAL A 23 -40.29 -25.23 14.67
N LEU A 24 -41.49 -24.69 14.87
CA LEU A 24 -41.84 -23.34 14.40
C LEU A 24 -41.01 -22.24 15.07
N LEU A 25 -40.72 -22.36 16.37
CA LEU A 25 -39.86 -21.43 17.09
C LEU A 25 -38.41 -21.45 16.57
N ILE A 26 -37.87 -22.63 16.28
CA ILE A 26 -36.52 -22.78 15.71
C ILE A 26 -36.47 -22.13 14.31
N ILE A 27 -37.48 -22.37 13.47
CA ILE A 27 -37.56 -21.77 12.14
C ILE A 27 -37.63 -20.23 12.26
N ALA A 28 -38.48 -19.70 13.14
CA ALA A 28 -38.58 -18.26 13.36
C ALA A 28 -37.25 -17.63 13.83
N LEU A 29 -36.53 -18.30 14.75
CA LEU A 29 -35.20 -17.89 15.21
C LEU A 29 -34.18 -17.89 14.06
N THR A 30 -34.14 -18.94 13.24
CA THR A 30 -33.21 -19.01 12.10
C THR A 30 -33.46 -17.94 11.05
N ILE A 31 -34.72 -17.59 10.78
CA ILE A 31 -35.09 -16.48 9.87
C ILE A 31 -34.66 -15.13 10.45
N TYR A 32 -34.87 -14.91 11.75
CA TYR A 32 -34.47 -13.67 12.43
C TYR A 32 -32.96 -13.45 12.38
N SER A 33 -32.15 -14.50 12.61
CA SER A 33 -30.69 -14.41 12.55
C SER A 33 -30.17 -14.18 11.13
N CYS A 34 -30.84 -14.72 10.11
CA CYS A 34 -30.48 -14.48 8.70
C CYS A 34 -30.76 -13.04 8.26
N ALA A 35 -31.83 -12.42 8.79
CA ALA A 35 -32.19 -11.03 8.49
C ALA A 35 -31.33 -10.01 9.27
N ALA A 36 -30.88 -10.36 10.49
CA ALA A 36 -30.08 -9.47 11.33
C ALA A 36 -28.58 -9.43 10.97
N GLY A 37 -28.09 -10.40 10.18
CA GLY A 37 -26.67 -10.56 9.84
C GLY A 37 -26.18 -9.74 8.65
N GLN A 38 -27.06 -9.02 7.94
CA GLN A 38 -26.67 -8.17 6.83
C GLN A 38 -26.33 -6.76 7.33
N GLN A 39 -25.23 -6.63 8.09
CA GLN A 39 -24.55 -5.34 8.14
C GLN A 39 -23.88 -5.17 6.79
N ALA A 40 -24.51 -4.35 5.93
CA ALA A 40 -23.88 -3.86 4.73
C ALA A 40 -22.64 -3.07 5.15
N GLU A 41 -21.47 -3.66 4.92
CA GLU A 41 -20.20 -2.98 5.06
C GLU A 41 -20.25 -1.78 4.11
N GLU A 42 -20.33 -0.57 4.67
CA GLU A 42 -20.37 0.66 3.90
C GLU A 42 -19.06 0.75 3.12
N LEU A 43 -19.13 0.46 1.82
CA LEU A 43 -18.01 0.58 0.90
C LEU A 43 -17.59 2.05 0.87
N LYS A 44 -16.62 2.42 1.69
CA LYS A 44 -15.98 3.73 1.61
C LYS A 44 -15.37 3.85 0.21
N GLU A 45 -15.87 4.82 -0.54
CA GLU A 45 -15.26 5.21 -1.81
C GLU A 45 -13.81 5.65 -1.52
N PRO A 46 -12.80 5.05 -2.18
CA PRO A 46 -11.41 5.38 -1.90
C PRO A 46 -11.14 6.84 -2.25
N GLU A 47 -10.46 7.57 -1.37
CA GLU A 47 -10.00 8.91 -1.67
C GLU A 47 -9.07 8.88 -2.90
N PRO A 48 -9.22 9.82 -3.85
CA PRO A 48 -8.40 9.84 -5.04
C PRO A 48 -6.93 10.10 -4.67
N LEU A 49 -6.02 9.23 -5.13
CA LEU A 49 -4.59 9.44 -4.98
C LEU A 49 -4.14 10.56 -5.92
N ILE A 50 -3.66 11.67 -5.34
CA ILE A 50 -3.03 12.76 -6.09
C ILE A 50 -1.53 12.49 -6.10
N ILE A 51 -0.97 12.24 -7.29
CA ILE A 51 0.47 12.11 -7.50
C ILE A 51 0.95 13.39 -8.18
N GLU A 52 1.75 14.19 -7.48
CA GLU A 52 2.44 15.33 -8.06
C GLU A 52 3.67 14.85 -8.81
N ILE A 53 3.70 15.09 -10.12
CA ILE A 53 4.87 14.81 -10.95
C ILE A 53 5.62 16.14 -11.09
N PRO A 54 6.82 16.28 -10.51
CA PRO A 54 7.59 17.51 -10.63
C PRO A 54 7.98 17.74 -12.10
N GLU A 55 8.21 19.00 -12.45
CA GLU A 55 8.79 19.34 -13.74
C GLU A 55 10.19 18.73 -13.86
N ARG A 56 10.54 18.26 -15.07
CA ARG A 56 11.84 17.66 -15.32
C ARG A 56 12.91 18.75 -15.36
N GLU A 57 13.93 18.61 -14.52
CA GLU A 57 15.14 19.43 -14.59
C GLU A 57 15.88 19.22 -15.92
N THR A 58 16.28 20.32 -16.55
CA THR A 58 17.07 20.31 -17.80
C THR A 58 18.50 20.81 -17.60
N GLU A 59 18.84 21.20 -16.38
CA GLU A 59 20.14 21.77 -16.01
C GLU A 59 20.82 20.92 -14.94
N GLY A 60 22.14 21.03 -14.85
CA GLY A 60 22.94 20.28 -13.89
C GLY A 60 24.42 20.67 -13.95
N SER A 61 25.24 19.99 -13.17
CA SER A 61 26.69 20.15 -13.16
C SER A 61 27.38 18.79 -13.25
N VAL A 62 28.61 18.78 -13.77
CA VAL A 62 29.49 17.61 -13.74
C VAL A 62 30.76 17.99 -13.01
N THR A 63 31.10 17.21 -11.98
CA THR A 63 32.36 17.33 -11.25
C THR A 63 33.17 16.05 -11.44
N VAL A 64 34.43 16.19 -11.84
CA VAL A 64 35.36 15.09 -12.08
C VAL A 64 36.43 15.11 -11.00
N TYR A 65 36.57 13.98 -10.30
CA TYR A 65 37.62 13.74 -9.31
C TYR A 65 38.64 12.77 -9.90
N THR A 66 39.90 13.14 -9.87
CA THR A 66 40.99 12.27 -10.34
C THR A 66 41.66 11.52 -9.17
N SER A 67 42.36 10.44 -9.49
CA SER A 67 43.05 9.62 -8.49
C SER A 67 44.20 10.35 -7.77
N ASP A 68 44.75 11.40 -8.38
CA ASP A 68 45.76 12.28 -7.79
C ASP A 68 45.16 13.47 -7.02
N GLY A 69 43.83 13.51 -6.84
CA GLY A 69 43.14 14.50 -6.01
C GLY A 69 42.83 15.82 -6.71
N ALA A 70 43.01 15.92 -8.03
CA ALA A 70 42.54 17.07 -8.79
C ALA A 70 41.00 17.02 -8.96
N VAL A 71 40.40 18.20 -8.97
CA VAL A 71 38.95 18.37 -9.12
C VAL A 71 38.70 19.29 -10.30
N TYR A 72 37.81 18.86 -11.20
CA TYR A 72 37.40 19.64 -12.34
C TYR A 72 35.88 19.80 -12.36
N GLY A 73 35.41 21.04 -12.49
CA GLY A 73 34.04 21.31 -12.91
C GLY A 73 33.94 21.27 -14.43
N PHE A 74 32.79 20.84 -14.96
CA PHE A 74 32.47 21.00 -16.37
C PHE A 74 31.75 22.32 -16.62
N TYR A 75 32.20 23.07 -17.62
CA TYR A 75 31.52 24.26 -18.11
C TYR A 75 31.14 24.08 -19.58
N GLY A 76 29.85 24.09 -19.87
CA GLY A 76 29.29 23.88 -21.20
C GLY A 76 27.89 23.29 -21.17
N ASP A 77 27.41 22.85 -22.33
CA ASP A 77 26.08 22.28 -22.47
C ASP A 77 26.08 20.79 -22.09
N ILE A 78 25.10 20.40 -21.26
CA ILE A 78 24.85 19.02 -20.86
C ILE A 78 23.57 18.56 -21.54
N LYS A 79 23.66 17.49 -22.33
CA LYS A 79 22.51 16.93 -23.03
C LYS A 79 22.28 15.48 -22.62
N ILE A 80 21.14 15.22 -21.99
CA ILE A 80 20.68 13.86 -21.69
C ILE A 80 20.04 13.27 -22.95
N ILE A 81 20.67 12.27 -23.54
CA ILE A 81 20.15 11.52 -24.69
C ILE A 81 19.22 10.40 -24.22
N ASN A 82 19.56 9.75 -23.11
CA ASN A 82 18.73 8.74 -22.46
C ASN A 82 18.97 8.77 -20.94
N ASP A 83 17.89 8.80 -20.15
CA ASP A 83 17.89 8.80 -18.68
C ASP A 83 17.71 7.40 -18.06
N GLY A 84 17.61 6.35 -18.88
CA GLY A 84 17.50 4.95 -18.47
C GLY A 84 16.11 4.51 -18.04
N THR A 85 15.10 5.40 -18.06
CA THR A 85 13.71 5.05 -17.70
C THR A 85 13.08 4.07 -18.68
N ASP A 86 13.64 3.94 -19.87
CA ASP A 86 13.24 2.99 -20.92
C ASP A 86 13.95 1.63 -20.84
N GLY A 87 14.82 1.42 -19.85
CA GLY A 87 15.61 0.20 -19.67
C GLY A 87 16.85 0.11 -20.55
N ASN A 88 17.15 1.13 -21.36
CA ASN A 88 18.37 1.21 -22.16
C ASN A 88 19.50 1.93 -21.42
N GLN A 89 20.70 1.96 -22.01
CA GLN A 89 21.87 2.59 -21.40
C GLN A 89 21.70 4.12 -21.27
N ILE A 90 22.02 4.65 -20.09
CA ILE A 90 22.12 6.09 -19.84
C ILE A 90 23.17 6.68 -20.78
N THR A 91 22.77 7.72 -21.51
CA THR A 91 23.63 8.38 -22.50
C THR A 91 23.57 9.87 -22.30
N ILE A 92 24.73 10.50 -22.10
CA ILE A 92 24.89 11.93 -21.88
C ILE A 92 25.98 12.45 -22.82
N GLU A 93 25.71 13.56 -23.50
CA GLU A 93 26.69 14.27 -24.32
C GLU A 93 27.06 15.59 -23.63
N LEU A 94 28.37 15.86 -23.56
CA LEU A 94 28.94 17.04 -22.92
C LEU A 94 29.67 17.89 -23.97
N TYR A 95 29.20 19.12 -24.18
CA TYR A 95 29.77 20.06 -25.14
C TYR A 95 30.40 21.25 -24.41
N GLY A 96 31.71 21.18 -24.13
CA GLY A 96 32.38 22.22 -23.34
C GLY A 96 33.79 21.86 -22.91
N TRP A 97 34.22 22.42 -21.77
CA TRP A 97 35.58 22.26 -21.23
C TRP A 97 35.56 21.97 -19.73
N LEU A 98 36.58 21.23 -19.29
CA LEU A 98 36.87 21.05 -17.88
C LEU A 98 37.59 22.29 -17.33
N VAL A 99 37.10 22.82 -16.23
CA VAL A 99 37.67 23.93 -15.48
C VAL A 99 38.20 23.35 -14.18
N GLY A 100 39.51 23.42 -13.98
CA GLY A 100 40.12 22.96 -12.73
C GLY A 100 39.76 23.89 -11.58
N GLU A 101 39.21 23.33 -10.51
CA GLU A 101 39.30 23.97 -9.20
C GLU A 101 40.63 23.52 -8.58
N TYR A 102 41.33 24.43 -7.90
CA TYR A 102 42.68 24.24 -7.36
C TYR A 102 42.90 22.86 -6.71
N GLN A 103 44.15 22.36 -6.74
CA GLN A 103 44.57 21.13 -6.05
C GLN A 103 43.94 21.09 -4.66
N HIS A 104 43.19 20.04 -4.37
CA HIS A 104 42.58 19.83 -3.08
C HIS A 104 43.70 19.89 -2.02
N GLY A 105 43.71 20.94 -1.20
CA GLY A 105 44.53 20.95 0.01
C GLY A 105 44.11 19.76 0.87
N GLU A 106 45.05 19.17 1.60
CA GLU A 106 44.80 17.99 2.45
C GLU A 106 43.50 18.16 3.27
N PRO A 107 42.65 17.12 3.34
CA PRO A 107 41.40 17.23 4.09
C PRO A 107 41.68 17.53 5.56
N GLU A 108 41.19 18.66 6.06
CA GLU A 108 41.24 19.00 7.48
C GLU A 108 40.23 18.11 8.22
N TYR A 109 40.72 17.02 8.81
CA TYR A 109 39.89 16.13 9.63
C TYR A 109 39.54 16.84 10.95
N LYS A 110 38.30 17.32 11.06
CA LYS A 110 37.74 17.77 12.34
C LYS A 110 37.14 16.57 13.04
N GLU A 111 37.82 16.07 14.06
CA GLU A 111 37.24 15.11 15.00
C GLU A 111 36.01 15.75 15.66
N GLU A 112 34.83 15.35 15.21
CA GLU A 112 33.60 15.59 15.96
C GLU A 112 33.65 14.70 17.21
N LYS A 113 33.90 15.32 18.36
CA LYS A 113 33.77 14.66 19.65
C LYS A 113 32.31 14.26 19.84
N ALA A 114 32.04 12.96 19.73
CA ALA A 114 30.78 12.39 20.18
C ALA A 114 30.55 12.77 21.66
N LEU A 115 29.40 13.38 21.92
CA LEU A 115 28.86 13.70 23.25
C LEU A 115 28.55 12.44 24.06
#